data_AF-A0A937B0P5-F1
#
_entry.id   AF-A0A937B0P5-F1
#
_cell.length_a   1.000
_cell.length_b   1.000
_cell.length_c   1.000
_cell.angle_alpha   90.00
_cell.angle_beta   90.00
_cell.angle_gamma   90.00
#
_symmetry.space_group_name_H-M   'P 1'
#
loop_
_entity.id
_entity.type
_entity.pdbx_description
1 polymer ?
#
loop_
_entity_poly.entity_id
_entity_poly.type
_entity_poly.pdbx_seq_one_letter_code
_entity_poly.pdbx_strand_id
1 'polypeptide(L)'
;MYTRLAFVAGSLAAFVAVSAPAFAQKQGGTLRVSHRDNPPSASIHEEATISTNMPFMPVFNNLLMFDPKEKINSPDKLVPELAESWSYDPTNTKLTAFAIGAMFAGFAGSFFAAKQRFISPESFVFIESAIILAIVVLGGMGSQIGVVLAAVLLIGLPEWFRDLGNYRMLAFGLAMVLIMVFRPRGLIAHREPSIRLHPAGSGVGP
;
A
#
# COMPACT_ATOMS: atom_id res chain seq x y z
N MET A 1 19.17 -57.84 -40.96
CA MET A 1 19.58 -56.43 -41.20
C MET A 1 18.38 -55.51 -41.47
N TYR A 2 17.40 -55.93 -42.28
CA TYR A 2 16.21 -55.13 -42.63
C TYR A 2 15.27 -54.73 -41.46
N THR A 3 15.13 -55.57 -40.43
CA THR A 3 14.22 -55.30 -39.30
C THR A 3 14.65 -54.10 -38.43
N ARG A 4 15.96 -53.87 -38.30
CA ARG A 4 16.49 -52.70 -37.56
C ARG A 4 16.36 -51.40 -38.34
N LEU A 5 16.47 -51.47 -39.67
CA LEU A 5 16.32 -50.31 -40.54
C LEU A 5 14.86 -49.81 -40.57
N ALA A 6 13.90 -50.75 -40.60
CA ALA A 6 12.47 -50.43 -40.55
C ALA A 6 12.05 -49.80 -39.22
N PHE A 7 12.62 -50.28 -38.10
CA PHE A 7 12.33 -49.72 -36.77
C PHE A 7 12.89 -48.32 -36.61
N VAL A 8 14.12 -48.06 -37.09
CA VAL A 8 14.74 -46.73 -37.06
C VAL A 8 13.98 -45.76 -37.96
N ALA A 9 13.64 -46.15 -39.20
CA ALA A 9 12.84 -45.32 -40.11
C ALA A 9 11.44 -45.02 -39.56
N GLY A 10 10.78 -46.01 -38.94
CA GLY A 10 9.48 -45.83 -38.28
C GLY A 10 9.56 -44.89 -37.08
N SER A 11 10.62 -45.00 -36.27
CA SER A 11 10.83 -44.12 -35.12
C SER A 11 11.15 -42.68 -35.51
N LEU A 12 11.89 -42.48 -36.61
CA LEU A 12 12.22 -41.14 -37.14
C LEU A 12 10.97 -40.47 -37.73
N ALA A 13 10.13 -41.22 -38.45
CA ALA A 13 8.85 -40.72 -38.97
C ALA A 13 7.88 -40.35 -37.84
N ALA A 14 7.86 -41.13 -36.75
CA ALA A 14 7.06 -40.82 -35.57
C ALA A 14 7.57 -39.57 -34.83
N PHE A 15 8.88 -39.34 -34.78
CA PHE A 15 9.46 -38.16 -34.13
C PHE A 15 9.17 -36.86 -34.91
N VAL A 16 9.19 -36.92 -36.24
CA VAL A 16 8.83 -35.79 -37.11
C VAL A 16 7.32 -35.48 -37.07
N ALA A 17 6.48 -36.49 -36.85
CA ALA A 17 5.03 -36.31 -36.69
C ALA A 17 4.64 -35.69 -35.34
N VAL A 18 5.47 -35.85 -34.30
CA VAL A 18 5.23 -35.27 -32.96
C VAL A 18 5.78 -33.84 -32.84
N SER A 19 6.74 -33.45 -33.69
CA SER A 19 7.26 -32.08 -33.75
C SER A 19 6.42 -31.15 -34.62
N ALA A 20 5.09 -31.19 -34.48
CA ALA A 20 4.27 -30.13 -35.02
C ALA A 20 4.58 -28.84 -34.23
N PRO A 21 5.08 -27.77 -34.87
CA PRO A 21 5.19 -26.49 -34.20
C PRO A 21 3.79 -26.10 -33.75
N ALA A 22 3.66 -25.69 -32.49
CA ALA A 22 2.43 -25.20 -31.89
C ALA A 22 1.99 -23.90 -32.59
N PHE A 23 1.50 -24.00 -33.81
CA PHE A 23 0.80 -22.93 -34.52
C PHE A 23 -0.66 -22.99 -34.12
N ALA A 24 -1.07 -22.09 -33.23
CA ALA A 24 -2.27 -21.27 -33.41
C ALA A 24 -2.58 -20.49 -32.12
N GLN A 25 -1.82 -19.42 -31.86
CA GLN A 25 -2.48 -18.25 -31.29
C GLN A 25 -3.35 -17.69 -32.43
N LYS A 26 -4.63 -18.07 -32.46
CA LYS A 26 -5.57 -17.61 -33.50
C LYS A 26 -5.58 -16.08 -33.47
N GLN A 27 -5.21 -15.46 -34.58
CA GLN A 27 -5.29 -14.01 -34.75
C GLN A 27 -6.77 -13.64 -34.85
N GLY A 28 -7.30 -13.00 -33.81
CA GLY A 28 -8.70 -12.60 -33.73
C GLY A 28 -9.58 -13.58 -32.95
N GLY A 29 -10.23 -13.03 -31.93
CA GLY A 29 -11.25 -13.66 -31.11
C GLY A 29 -12.02 -12.58 -30.35
N THR A 30 -13.32 -12.75 -30.18
CA THR A 30 -14.14 -11.78 -29.43
C THR A 30 -14.09 -12.12 -27.95
N LEU A 31 -13.43 -11.29 -27.15
CA LEU A 31 -13.45 -11.42 -25.70
C LEU A 31 -14.76 -10.81 -25.16
N ARG A 32 -15.67 -11.65 -24.66
CA ARG A 32 -16.91 -11.20 -24.01
C ARG A 32 -16.66 -11.08 -22.51
N VAL A 33 -16.54 -9.86 -22.01
CA VAL A 33 -16.44 -9.56 -20.57
C VAL A 33 -17.80 -9.05 -20.10
N SER A 34 -18.42 -9.76 -19.16
CA SER A 34 -19.64 -9.29 -18.53
C SER A 34 -19.32 -8.19 -17.53
N HIS A 35 -19.86 -7.00 -17.76
CA HIS A 35 -19.74 -5.88 -16.85
C HIS A 35 -20.99 -5.82 -15.95
N ARG A 36 -20.80 -5.54 -14.65
CA ARG A 36 -21.87 -5.68 -13.64
C ARG A 36 -22.91 -4.55 -13.72
N ASP A 37 -22.49 -3.37 -14.16
CA ASP A 37 -23.28 -2.15 -14.16
C ASP A 37 -23.15 -1.44 -15.52
N ASN A 38 -24.02 -0.46 -15.81
CA ASN A 38 -23.86 0.39 -16.99
C ASN A 38 -23.08 1.65 -16.59
N PRO A 39 -21.87 1.89 -17.12
CA PRO A 39 -21.11 3.07 -16.77
C PRO A 39 -21.88 4.32 -17.24
N PRO A 40 -22.04 5.34 -16.37
CA PRO A 40 -22.84 6.52 -16.70
C PRO A 40 -22.08 7.50 -17.60
N SER A 41 -20.75 7.42 -17.68
CA SER A 41 -19.94 8.22 -18.61
C SER A 41 -18.70 7.46 -19.11
N ALA A 42 -18.03 7.99 -20.13
CA ALA A 42 -16.72 7.53 -20.58
C ALA A 42 -15.55 8.36 -19.97
N SER A 43 -15.82 9.25 -19.01
CA SER A 43 -14.82 10.18 -18.48
C SER A 43 -14.16 9.64 -17.21
N ILE A 44 -12.88 9.26 -17.30
CA ILE A 44 -12.10 8.77 -16.14
C ILE A 44 -11.80 9.90 -15.12
N HIS A 45 -11.79 11.16 -15.57
CA HIS A 45 -11.55 12.30 -14.68
C HIS A 45 -12.78 12.69 -13.86
N GLU A 46 -13.98 12.35 -14.35
CA GLU A 46 -15.24 12.61 -13.67
C GLU A 46 -15.66 11.42 -12.79
N GLU A 47 -15.21 10.20 -13.13
CA GLU A 47 -15.55 8.97 -12.40
C GLU A 47 -14.33 8.11 -12.05
N ALA A 48 -14.06 7.98 -10.75
CA ALA A 48 -12.96 7.16 -10.23
C ALA A 48 -13.35 5.70 -9.92
N THR A 49 -14.50 5.22 -10.40
CA THR A 49 -15.03 3.89 -10.06
C THR A 49 -14.44 2.82 -10.98
N ILE A 50 -14.19 1.62 -10.44
CA ILE A 50 -13.70 0.46 -11.22
C ILE A 50 -14.64 0.12 -12.38
N SER A 51 -15.95 0.35 -12.19
CA SER A 51 -16.97 0.13 -13.23
C SER A 51 -16.76 0.98 -14.48
N THR A 52 -16.33 2.23 -14.34
CA THR A 52 -16.03 3.09 -15.49
C THR A 52 -14.59 2.89 -15.97
N ASN A 53 -13.64 2.80 -15.04
CA ASN A 53 -12.23 2.75 -15.41
C ASN A 53 -11.87 1.44 -16.14
N MET A 54 -12.32 0.27 -15.67
CA MET A 54 -11.95 -1.03 -16.24
C MET A 54 -12.33 -1.22 -17.72
N PRO A 55 -13.58 -0.92 -18.18
CA PRO A 55 -13.95 -1.10 -19.59
C PRO A 55 -13.34 -0.05 -20.51
N PHE A 56 -13.07 1.17 -20.02
CA PHE A 56 -12.55 2.25 -20.85
C PHE A 56 -11.02 2.37 -20.81
N MET A 57 -10.33 1.74 -19.86
CA MET A 57 -8.86 1.75 -19.75
C MET A 57 -8.15 1.40 -21.08
N PRO A 58 -8.59 0.40 -21.87
CA PRO A 58 -7.93 0.04 -23.14
C PRO A 58 -8.19 1.03 -24.29
N VAL A 59 -9.15 1.95 -24.12
CA VAL A 59 -9.53 2.93 -25.15
C VAL A 59 -8.66 4.19 -25.06
N PHE A 60 -8.16 4.51 -23.87
CA PHE A 60 -7.34 5.68 -23.64
C PHE A 60 -5.86 5.39 -23.87
N ASN A 61 -5.19 6.34 -24.51
CA ASN A 61 -3.74 6.35 -24.66
C ASN A 61 -3.12 6.87 -23.36
N ASN A 62 -2.48 6.01 -22.57
CA ASN A 62 -1.85 6.44 -21.32
C ASN A 62 -0.38 6.81 -21.55
N LEU A 63 0.18 7.63 -20.67
CA LEU A 63 1.62 7.87 -20.68
C LEU A 63 2.37 6.67 -20.07
N LEU A 64 1.87 6.22 -18.91
CA LEU A 64 2.42 5.14 -18.10
C LEU A 64 1.26 4.26 -17.61
N MET A 65 1.48 2.96 -17.54
CA MET A 65 0.53 1.99 -17.00
C MET A 65 1.20 1.14 -15.90
N PHE A 66 0.47 0.82 -14.84
CA PHE A 66 0.95 -0.16 -13.87
C PHE A 66 0.96 -1.56 -14.50
N ASP A 67 2.00 -2.35 -14.27
CA ASP A 67 2.08 -3.72 -14.79
C ASP A 67 0.93 -4.58 -14.24
N PRO A 68 -0.03 -5.04 -15.08
CA PRO A 68 -1.17 -5.84 -14.62
C PRO A 68 -0.79 -7.22 -14.09
N LYS A 69 0.45 -7.67 -14.34
CA LYS A 69 0.96 -8.96 -13.83
C LYS A 69 1.29 -8.89 -12.35
N GLU A 70 1.55 -7.69 -11.84
CA GLU A 70 1.91 -7.47 -10.46
C GLU A 70 0.64 -7.23 -9.63
N LYS A 71 0.56 -7.86 -8.46
CA LYS A 71 -0.60 -7.76 -7.59
C LYS A 71 -0.72 -6.38 -6.91
N ILE A 72 0.40 -5.65 -6.80
CA ILE A 72 0.49 -4.39 -6.06
C ILE A 72 1.09 -3.32 -6.97
N ASN A 73 0.28 -2.29 -7.23
CA ASN A 73 0.72 -1.11 -7.97
C ASN A 73 1.81 -0.38 -7.18
N SER A 74 2.96 -0.17 -7.80
CA SER A 74 4.08 0.57 -7.20
C SER A 74 4.78 1.43 -8.27
N PRO A 75 5.39 2.57 -7.87
CA PRO A 75 6.05 3.49 -8.81
C PRO A 75 7.20 2.86 -9.60
N ASP A 76 7.85 1.83 -9.02
CA ASP A 76 8.94 1.09 -9.66
C ASP A 76 8.43 0.08 -10.72
N LYS A 77 7.12 -0.14 -10.79
CA LYS A 77 6.44 -1.13 -11.64
C LYS A 77 5.53 -0.46 -12.66
N LEU A 78 6.04 0.61 -13.25
CA LEU A 78 5.40 1.35 -14.33
C LEU A 78 5.97 0.88 -15.67
N VAL A 79 5.08 0.63 -16.62
CA VAL A 79 5.39 0.29 -18.00
C VAL A 79 5.04 1.50 -18.86
N PRO A 80 5.95 1.99 -19.71
CA PRO A 80 5.62 3.07 -20.64
C PRO A 80 4.65 2.59 -21.72
N GLU A 81 3.63 3.39 -22.00
CA GLU A 81 2.79 3.22 -23.19
C GLU A 81 3.19 4.24 -24.27
N LEU A 82 3.08 5.54 -23.97
CA LEU A 82 3.54 6.63 -24.86
C LEU A 82 4.75 7.41 -24.32
N ALA A 83 5.02 7.35 -23.02
CA ALA A 83 6.11 8.13 -22.43
C ALA A 83 7.49 7.52 -22.77
N GLU A 84 8.43 8.37 -23.19
CA GLU A 84 9.82 7.96 -23.44
C GLU A 84 10.70 8.00 -22.18
N SER A 85 10.44 8.94 -21.27
CA SER A 85 11.12 9.07 -19.97
C SER A 85 10.21 9.73 -18.94
N TRP A 86 10.46 9.49 -17.64
CA TRP A 86 9.72 10.12 -16.55
C TRP A 86 10.59 10.24 -15.29
N SER A 87 10.33 11.28 -14.49
CA SER A 87 11.00 11.51 -13.21
C SER A 87 10.06 12.20 -12.23
N TYR A 88 10.27 12.00 -10.94
CA TYR A 88 9.54 12.67 -9.87
C TYR A 88 10.51 13.10 -8.75
N ASP A 89 10.22 14.20 -8.07
CA ASP A 89 11.02 14.67 -6.93
C ASP A 89 10.52 14.04 -5.62
N PRO A 90 11.24 13.05 -5.04
CA PRO A 90 10.82 12.41 -3.81
C PRO A 90 10.83 13.37 -2.61
N THR A 91 11.62 14.44 -2.67
CA THR A 91 11.73 15.42 -1.58
C THR A 91 10.45 16.23 -1.52
N ASN A 92 10.04 16.82 -2.64
CA ASN A 92 8.81 17.61 -2.71
C ASN A 92 7.58 16.74 -2.42
N THR A 93 7.51 15.52 -2.96
CA THR A 93 6.39 14.61 -2.68
C THR A 93 6.27 14.25 -1.20
N LYS A 94 7.39 13.94 -0.52
CA LYS A 94 7.38 13.65 0.92
C LYS A 94 7.08 14.89 1.76
N LEU A 95 7.63 16.04 1.37
CA LEU A 95 7.44 17.30 2.08
C LEU A 95 5.98 17.77 1.99
N THR A 96 5.36 17.67 0.82
CA THR A 96 3.94 18.02 0.65
C THR A 96 3.04 17.06 1.42
N ALA A 97 3.33 15.75 1.42
CA ALA A 97 2.60 14.79 2.27
C ALA A 97 2.73 15.13 3.77
N PHE A 98 3.94 15.49 4.23
CA PHE A 98 4.16 15.95 5.60
C PHE A 98 3.43 17.26 5.90
N ALA A 99 3.48 18.24 4.99
CA ALA A 99 2.83 19.54 5.16
C ALA A 99 1.31 19.40 5.26
N ILE A 100 0.69 18.57 4.42
CA ILE A 100 -0.74 18.26 4.49
C ILE A 100 -1.08 17.60 5.84
N GLY A 101 -0.28 16.62 6.29
CA GLY A 101 -0.46 16.00 7.61
C GLY A 101 -0.35 17.01 8.76
N ALA A 102 0.67 17.88 8.72
CA ALA A 102 0.90 18.93 9.69
C ALA A 102 -0.24 19.97 9.72
N MET A 103 -0.84 20.27 8.56
CA MET A 103 -2.02 21.13 8.46
C MET A 103 -3.21 20.54 9.24
N PHE A 104 -3.52 19.26 9.07
CA PHE A 104 -4.58 18.60 9.84
C PHE A 104 -4.27 18.55 11.34
N ALA A 105 -3.01 18.29 11.71
CA ALA A 105 -2.58 18.32 13.12
C ALA A 105 -2.74 19.73 13.74
N GLY A 106 -2.38 20.78 13.00
CA GLY A 106 -2.59 22.17 13.41
C GLY A 106 -4.07 22.53 13.56
N PHE A 107 -4.92 22.03 12.65
CA PHE A 107 -6.37 22.22 12.75
C PHE A 107 -6.93 21.52 14.00
N ALA A 108 -6.52 20.28 14.29
CA ALA A 108 -6.91 19.60 15.53
C ALA A 108 -6.44 20.36 16.79
N GLY A 109 -5.22 20.91 16.76
CA GLY A 109 -4.67 21.73 17.83
C GLY A 109 -5.46 23.01 18.11
N SER A 110 -6.03 23.65 17.08
CA SER A 110 -6.85 24.86 17.27
C SER A 110 -8.18 24.55 17.98
N PHE A 111 -8.83 23.41 17.68
CA PHE A 111 -10.00 22.96 18.45
C PHE A 111 -9.65 22.61 19.88
N PHE A 112 -8.51 21.96 20.11
CA PHE A 112 -8.03 21.65 21.46
C PHE A 112 -7.82 22.93 22.28
N ALA A 113 -7.14 23.92 21.71
CA ALA A 113 -6.95 25.24 22.32
C ALA A 113 -8.29 25.91 22.67
N ALA A 114 -9.27 25.88 21.75
CA ALA A 114 -10.60 26.43 21.98
C ALA A 114 -11.36 25.72 23.12
N LYS A 115 -11.11 24.41 23.34
CA LYS A 115 -11.73 23.63 24.42
C LYS A 115 -11.08 23.86 25.78
N GLN A 116 -9.76 24.06 25.83
CA GLN A 116 -9.01 24.18 27.08
C GLN A 116 -9.27 25.51 27.81
N ARG A 117 -9.74 26.56 27.11
CA ARG A 117 -10.05 27.94 27.59
C ARG A 117 -8.89 28.71 28.25
N PHE A 118 -7.86 28.03 28.73
CA PHE A 118 -6.64 28.59 29.29
C PHE A 118 -5.46 27.71 28.86
N ILE A 119 -4.38 28.36 28.42
CA ILE A 119 -3.16 27.71 27.93
C ILE A 119 -2.00 28.22 28.77
N SER A 120 -1.32 27.31 29.47
CA SER A 120 -0.06 27.58 30.16
C SER A 120 1.06 26.71 29.57
N PRO A 121 2.34 27.09 29.74
CA PRO A 121 3.47 26.26 29.34
C PRO A 121 3.50 24.88 30.00
N GLU A 122 2.86 24.72 31.17
CA GLU A 122 2.75 23.41 31.83
C GLU A 122 1.86 22.42 31.06
N SER A 123 0.95 22.91 30.21
CA SER A 123 0.07 22.06 29.40
C SER A 123 0.77 21.40 28.19
N PHE A 124 1.98 21.84 27.83
CA PHE A 124 2.72 21.38 26.66
C PHE A 124 4.14 20.94 27.00
N VAL A 125 4.26 20.19 28.10
CA VAL A 125 5.53 19.60 28.55
C VAL A 125 5.98 18.45 27.65
N PHE A 126 7.27 18.12 27.71
CA PHE A 126 7.88 17.04 26.92
C PHE A 126 7.14 15.69 27.06
N ILE A 127 6.57 15.39 28.22
CA ILE A 127 5.86 14.12 28.41
C ILE A 127 4.60 14.03 27.53
N GLU A 128 3.91 15.14 27.26
CA GLU A 128 2.73 15.16 26.38
C GLU A 128 3.12 14.86 24.92
N SER A 129 4.22 15.43 24.43
CA SER A 129 4.72 15.12 23.09
C SER A 129 5.26 13.69 22.98
N ALA A 130 5.88 13.17 24.04
CA ALA A 130 6.29 11.77 24.12
C ALA A 130 5.10 10.80 24.08
N ILE A 131 3.98 11.13 24.72
CA ILE A 131 2.74 10.33 24.68
C ILE A 131 2.15 10.32 23.26
N ILE A 132 2.08 11.48 22.59
CA ILE A 132 1.59 11.57 21.20
C ILE A 132 2.46 10.73 20.26
N LEU A 133 3.78 10.80 20.41
CA LEU A 133 4.71 9.98 19.63
C LEU A 133 4.54 8.48 19.95
N ALA A 134 4.37 8.12 21.22
CA ALA A 134 4.12 6.75 21.64
C ALA A 134 2.82 6.18 21.05
N ILE A 135 1.76 6.99 20.93
CA ILE A 135 0.51 6.61 20.25
C ILE A 135 0.76 6.23 18.80
N VAL A 136 1.53 7.04 18.05
CA VAL A 136 1.83 6.77 16.63
C VAL A 136 2.71 5.53 16.47
N VAL A 137 3.73 5.38 17.33
CA VAL A 137 4.65 4.24 17.30
C VAL A 137 3.93 2.94 17.68
N LEU A 138 3.10 2.95 18.72
CA LEU A 138 2.32 1.80 19.18
C LEU A 138 1.17 1.45 18.22
N GLY A 139 0.58 2.45 17.54
CA GLY A 139 -0.39 2.22 16.48
C GLY A 139 0.22 1.57 15.22
N GLY A 140 1.50 1.86 14.97
CA GLY A 140 2.30 1.38 13.84
C GLY A 140 2.32 2.40 12.68
N MET A 141 3.51 2.59 12.07
CA MET A 141 3.83 3.65 11.08
C MET A 141 3.12 3.56 9.71
N GLY A 142 1.93 2.97 9.63
CA GLY A 142 1.19 2.84 8.37
C GLY A 142 -0.26 2.41 8.52
N SER A 143 -0.83 2.42 9.72
CA SER A 143 -2.22 2.03 9.97
C SER A 143 -2.97 3.12 10.70
N GLN A 144 -3.86 3.84 10.01
CA GLN A 144 -4.71 4.87 10.63
C GLN A 144 -5.59 4.26 11.72
N ILE A 145 -6.18 3.08 11.48
CA ILE A 145 -7.00 2.35 12.46
C ILE A 145 -6.15 1.95 13.67
N GLY A 146 -4.91 1.50 13.45
CA GLY A 146 -3.97 1.17 14.52
C GLY A 146 -3.67 2.36 15.43
N VAL A 147 -3.43 3.55 14.85
CA VAL A 147 -3.19 4.79 15.59
C VAL A 147 -4.42 5.23 16.40
N VAL A 148 -5.63 5.13 15.83
CA VAL A 148 -6.87 5.46 16.55
C VAL A 148 -7.07 4.54 17.76
N LEU A 149 -6.89 3.22 17.60
CA LEU A 149 -6.97 2.29 18.73
C LEU A 149 -5.87 2.55 19.76
N ALA A 150 -4.66 2.87 19.33
CA ALA A 150 -3.56 3.21 20.22
C ALA A 150 -3.87 4.47 21.05
N ALA A 151 -4.50 5.48 20.44
CA ALA A 151 -4.91 6.69 21.14
C ALA A 151 -5.97 6.39 22.22
N VAL A 152 -7.02 5.64 21.85
CA VAL A 152 -8.06 5.23 22.80
C VAL A 152 -7.47 4.41 23.95
N LEU A 153 -6.56 3.49 23.63
CA LEU A 153 -5.91 2.65 24.63
C LEU A 153 -5.00 3.49 25.53
N LEU A 154 -4.08 4.30 25.00
CA LEU A 154 -3.12 5.01 25.85
C LEU A 154 -3.73 6.16 26.65
N ILE A 155 -4.79 6.79 26.13
CA ILE A 155 -5.51 7.84 26.87
C ILE A 155 -6.52 7.21 27.84
N GLY A 156 -7.21 6.14 27.45
CA GLY A 156 -8.26 5.50 28.26
C GLY A 156 -7.75 4.53 29.33
N LEU A 157 -6.63 3.87 29.10
CA LEU A 157 -6.08 2.85 30.02
C LEU A 157 -5.67 3.44 31.39
N PRO A 158 -5.01 4.61 31.48
CA PRO A 158 -4.79 5.27 32.77
C PRO A 158 -6.09 5.62 33.51
N GLU A 159 -7.16 5.96 32.78
CA GLU A 159 -8.46 6.29 33.37
C GLU A 159 -9.14 5.06 33.98
N TRP A 160 -9.02 3.90 33.34
CA TRP A 160 -9.49 2.62 33.91
C TRP A 160 -8.72 2.20 35.16
N PHE A 161 -7.43 2.53 35.20
CA PHE A 161 -6.57 2.27 36.35
C PHE A 161 -6.57 3.40 37.38
N ARG A 162 -7.50 4.36 37.27
CA ARG A 162 -7.61 5.50 38.19
C ARG A 162 -7.77 5.05 39.65
N ASP A 163 -8.49 3.96 39.88
CA ASP A 163 -8.76 3.44 41.23
C ASP A 163 -7.53 2.78 41.90
N LEU A 164 -6.45 2.52 41.15
CA LEU A 164 -5.18 1.98 41.67
C LEU A 164 -4.28 3.05 42.32
N GLY A 165 -4.68 4.31 42.30
CA GLY A 165 -3.96 5.42 42.92
C GLY A 165 -2.52 5.53 42.42
N ASN A 166 -1.56 5.41 43.34
CA ASN A 166 -0.13 5.56 43.06
C ASN A 166 0.44 4.47 42.13
N TYR A 167 -0.20 3.30 42.05
CA TYR A 167 0.27 2.20 41.19
C TYR A 167 -0.18 2.35 39.73
N ARG A 168 -1.04 3.33 39.42
CA ARG A 168 -1.55 3.57 38.05
C ARG A 168 -0.43 3.71 37.02
N MET A 169 0.59 4.51 37.32
CA MET A 169 1.68 4.78 36.36
C MET A 169 2.54 3.53 36.13
N LEU A 170 2.68 2.69 37.16
CA LEU A 170 3.40 1.42 37.09
C LEU A 170 2.61 0.38 36.29
N ALA A 171 1.30 0.28 36.52
CA ALA A 171 0.40 -0.56 35.73
C ALA A 171 0.36 -0.14 34.25
N PHE A 172 0.32 1.17 34.00
CA PHE A 172 0.39 1.74 32.65
C PHE A 172 1.71 1.39 31.94
N GLY A 173 2.85 1.63 32.59
CA GLY A 173 4.17 1.30 32.03
C GLY A 173 4.32 -0.19 31.74
N LEU A 174 3.84 -1.05 32.65
CA LEU A 174 3.88 -2.50 32.47
C LEU A 174 2.98 -2.95 31.30
N ALA A 175 1.76 -2.41 31.19
CA ALA A 175 0.89 -2.68 30.06
C ALA A 175 1.51 -2.23 28.73
N MET A 176 2.19 -1.08 28.72
CA MET A 176 2.92 -0.56 27.56
C MET A 176 4.02 -1.52 27.11
N VAL A 177 4.86 -1.99 28.06
CA VAL A 177 5.92 -2.96 27.78
C VAL A 177 5.35 -4.28 27.25
N LEU A 178 4.27 -4.80 27.85
CA LEU A 178 3.63 -6.01 27.36
C LEU A 178 3.14 -5.87 25.92
N ILE A 179 2.52 -4.73 25.56
CA ILE A 179 2.08 -4.49 24.19
C ILE A 179 3.27 -4.41 23.23
N MET A 180 4.37 -3.77 23.62
CA MET A 180 5.58 -3.71 22.80
C MET A 180 6.21 -5.10 22.60
N VAL A 181 6.19 -5.96 23.62
CA VAL A 181 6.71 -7.33 23.56
C VAL A 181 5.84 -8.22 22.67
N PHE A 182 4.51 -8.18 22.85
CA PHE A 182 3.60 -9.04 22.10
C PHE A 182 3.27 -8.52 20.69
N ARG A 183 3.38 -7.21 20.45
CA ARG A 183 3.01 -6.55 19.18
C ARG A 183 4.05 -5.48 18.78
N PRO A 184 5.29 -5.86 18.46
CA PRO A 184 6.39 -4.92 18.17
C PRO A 184 6.21 -4.10 16.89
N ARG A 185 5.29 -4.50 16.00
CA ARG A 185 4.97 -3.74 14.77
C ARG A 185 3.83 -2.74 14.96
N GLY A 186 3.24 -2.70 16.16
CA GLY A 186 2.05 -1.93 16.50
C GLY A 186 0.75 -2.77 16.49
N LEU A 187 -0.35 -2.18 16.97
CA LEU A 187 -1.60 -2.90 17.23
C LEU A 187 -2.21 -3.57 15.99
N ILE A 188 -2.34 -2.85 14.87
CA ILE A 188 -2.97 -3.36 13.63
C ILE A 188 -2.11 -3.10 12.39
N ALA A 189 -0.79 -3.02 12.54
CA ALA A 189 0.09 -2.78 11.39
C ALA A 189 0.17 -4.01 10.48
N HIS A 190 -0.71 -4.08 9.48
CA HIS A 190 -0.53 -4.91 8.29
C HIS A 190 -0.19 -4.00 7.12
N ARG A 191 1.08 -3.61 7.04
CA ARG A 191 1.65 -3.20 5.76
C ARG A 191 2.91 -4.03 5.56
N GLU A 192 2.80 -5.05 4.72
CA GLU A 192 3.99 -5.66 4.14
C GLU A 192 4.75 -4.54 3.43
N PRO A 193 6.06 -4.38 3.65
CA PRO A 193 6.83 -3.36 2.95
C PRO A 193 6.67 -3.60 1.45
N SER A 194 5.91 -2.74 0.78
CA SER A 194 5.68 -2.83 -0.67
C SER A 194 6.95 -2.57 -1.46
N ILE A 195 7.96 -1.96 -0.83
CA ILE A 195 9.26 -1.66 -1.40
C ILE A 195 10.32 -2.23 -0.46
N ARG A 196 10.93 -3.35 -0.84
CA ARG A 196 12.25 -3.73 -0.35
C ARG A 196 13.25 -3.03 -1.26
N LEU A 197 13.92 -2.00 -0.75
CA LEU A 197 14.96 -1.29 -1.48
C LEU A 197 16.03 -2.31 -1.89
N HIS A 198 16.14 -2.59 -3.17
CA HIS A 198 17.39 -3.13 -3.71
C HIS A 198 18.46 -2.05 -3.58
N PRO A 199 19.71 -2.41 -3.29
CA PRO A 199 20.80 -1.45 -3.11
C PRO A 199 20.87 -0.47 -4.28
N ALA A 200 21.01 0.81 -3.94
CA ALA A 200 20.97 1.95 -4.84
C ALA A 200 21.92 1.77 -6.04
N GLY A 201 21.34 1.56 -7.21
CA GLY A 201 22.09 1.35 -8.45
C GLY A 201 21.25 1.32 -9.73
N SER A 202 19.92 1.32 -9.65
CA SER A 202 19.06 1.44 -10.83
C SER A 202 18.32 2.77 -10.80
N GLY A 203 18.72 3.67 -11.70
CA GLY A 203 17.98 4.88 -12.00
C GLY A 203 16.50 4.58 -12.27
N VAL A 204 15.66 5.51 -11.84
CA VAL A 204 14.24 5.51 -12.15
C VAL A 204 14.09 5.74 -13.66
N GLY A 205 13.70 4.69 -14.38
CA GLY A 205 13.46 4.70 -15.83
C GLY A 205 14.73 4.79 -16.70
N PRO A 206 14.66 4.41 -17.99
CA PRO A 206 15.64 4.86 -18.98
C PRO A 206 15.67 6.41 -19.09
#